data_AF-A0A4Q1JJV2-F1
#
_entry.id   AF-A0A4Q1JJV2-F1
#
_cell.length_a   1.000
_cell.length_b   1.000
_cell.length_c   1.000
_cell.angle_alpha   90.00
_cell.angle_beta   90.00
_cell.angle_gamma   90.00
#
_symmetry.space_group_name_H-M   'P 1'
#
loop_
_entity.id
_entity.type
_entity.pdbx_description
1 polymer ?
#
loop_
_entity_poly.entity_id
_entity_poly.type
_entity_poly.pdbx_seq_one_letter_code
_entity_poly.pdbx_strand_id
1 'polypeptide(L)'
;MDSSTQIIDLAYLKEMSGNNKDIMVEMVEIFIEQYPEFTEGISNYFENKQWTQLGAITHKAKSSFRIMGMSELGDCLEKIEHYSKGNQKVILQNIIKNNHKLDDEDLKVWNNIQYEDINDINLEYIPELIHYFLTQSPKAITELEKALREL
;
A
#
# COMPACT_ATOMS: atom_id res chain seq x y z
N MET A 1 2.69 31.40 -7.89
CA MET A 1 1.53 30.53 -7.65
C MET A 1 2.01 29.55 -6.60
N ASP A 2 1.53 29.72 -5.36
CA ASP A 2 1.84 28.82 -4.25
C ASP A 2 1.17 27.48 -4.56
N SER A 3 1.93 26.54 -5.11
CA SER A 3 1.48 25.17 -5.31
C SER A 3 1.90 24.36 -4.09
N SER A 4 1.30 24.68 -2.94
CA SER A 4 1.27 23.77 -1.79
C SER A 4 0.47 22.54 -2.24
N THR A 5 1.17 21.54 -2.78
CA THR A 5 0.59 20.23 -3.11
C THR A 5 0.16 19.58 -1.81
N GLN A 6 -1.07 19.85 -1.39
CA GLN A 6 -1.66 19.30 -0.18
C GLN A 6 -1.85 17.79 -0.39
N ILE A 7 -1.14 16.97 0.38
CA ILE A 7 -1.14 15.51 0.21
C ILE A 7 -2.30 14.89 0.98
N ILE A 8 -2.85 15.60 1.98
CA ILE A 8 -3.90 15.10 2.87
C ILE A 8 -5.23 15.84 2.70
N ASP A 9 -6.33 15.09 2.68
CA ASP A 9 -7.68 15.60 2.83
C ASP A 9 -8.37 15.01 4.07
N LEU A 10 -8.54 15.83 5.12
CA LEU A 10 -9.15 15.41 6.39
C LEU A 10 -10.67 15.26 6.33
N ALA A 11 -11.33 15.49 5.20
CA ALA A 11 -12.79 15.36 5.07
C ALA A 11 -13.28 13.97 5.52
N TYR A 12 -12.60 12.91 5.07
CA TYR A 12 -12.95 11.53 5.43
C TYR A 12 -12.71 11.23 6.91
N LEU A 13 -11.58 11.70 7.46
CA LEU A 13 -11.27 11.55 8.89
C LEU A 13 -12.30 12.28 9.77
N LYS A 14 -12.74 13.48 9.36
CA LYS A 14 -13.79 14.24 10.05
C LYS A 14 -15.13 13.52 10.00
N GLU A 15 -15.49 12.94 8.87
CA GLU A 15 -16.73 12.17 8.74
C GLU A 15 -16.71 10.94 9.65
N MET A 16 -15.65 10.13 9.60
CA MET A 16 -15.50 8.91 10.39
C MET A 16 -15.46 9.17 11.90
N SER A 17 -14.86 10.29 12.32
CA SER A 17 -14.78 10.68 13.73
C SER A 17 -16.04 11.39 14.26
N GLY A 18 -17.06 11.63 13.42
CA GLY A 18 -18.20 12.46 13.79
C GLY A 18 -17.80 13.90 14.11
N ASN A 19 -16.73 14.40 13.48
CA ASN A 19 -16.09 15.68 13.73
C ASN A 19 -15.62 15.87 15.19
N ASN A 20 -15.40 14.77 15.91
CA ASN A 20 -14.86 14.78 17.26
C ASN A 20 -13.33 14.81 17.21
N LYS A 21 -12.75 15.88 17.74
CA LYS A 21 -11.30 16.09 17.75
C LYS A 21 -10.54 15.00 18.51
N ASP A 22 -11.06 14.54 19.64
CA ASP A 22 -10.39 13.52 20.45
C ASP A 22 -10.29 12.19 19.68
N ILE A 23 -11.35 11.83 18.95
CA ILE A 23 -11.38 10.64 18.09
C ILE A 23 -10.43 10.80 16.89
N MET A 24 -10.38 11.99 16.27
CA MET A 24 -9.44 12.25 15.17
C MET A 24 -7.98 12.11 15.63
N VAL A 25 -7.66 12.65 16.82
CA VAL A 25 -6.32 12.55 17.40
C VAL A 25 -5.95 11.09 17.63
N GLU A 26 -6.82 10.31 18.30
CA GLU A 26 -6.59 8.89 18.55
C GLU A 26 -6.37 8.09 17.25
N MET A 27 -7.19 8.34 16.22
CA MET A 27 -7.04 7.67 14.92
C MET A 27 -5.70 8.01 14.24
N VAL A 28 -5.27 9.26 14.31
CA VAL A 28 -3.99 9.70 13.74
C VAL A 28 -2.82 9.13 14.52
N GLU A 29 -2.88 9.11 15.86
CA GLU A 29 -1.84 8.53 16.71
C GLU A 29 -1.66 7.03 16.43
N ILE A 30 -2.75 6.26 16.36
CA ILE A 30 -2.71 4.83 16.00
C ILE A 30 -2.08 4.64 14.61
N PHE A 31 -2.42 5.51 13.65
CA PHE A 31 -1.83 5.43 12.31
C PHE A 31 -0.33 5.73 12.31
N ILE A 32 0.12 6.75 13.05
CA ILE A 32 1.54 7.09 13.18
C ILE A 32 2.32 5.94 13.84
N GLU A 33 1.74 5.26 14.83
CA GLU A 33 2.35 4.07 15.44
C GLU A 33 2.49 2.90 14.46
N GLN A 34 1.52 2.71 13.55
CA GLN A 34 1.54 1.66 12.53
C GLN A 34 2.40 2.02 11.30
N TYR A 35 2.65 3.31 11.07
CA TYR A 35 3.34 3.78 9.89
C TYR A 35 4.71 3.12 9.64
N PRO A 36 5.60 2.96 10.65
CA PRO A 36 6.87 2.27 10.47
C PRO A 36 6.71 0.81 10.00
N GLU A 37 5.73 0.08 10.56
CA GLU A 37 5.41 -1.30 10.15
C GLU A 37 5.13 -1.36 8.64
N PHE A 38 4.34 -0.41 8.13
CA PHE A 38 4.01 -0.35 6.71
C PHE A 38 5.23 -0.06 5.85
N THR A 39 5.99 0.98 6.16
CA THR A 39 7.13 1.38 5.33
C THR A 39 8.26 0.36 5.35
N GLU A 40 8.59 -0.18 6.52
CA GLU A 40 9.64 -1.18 6.67
C GLU A 40 9.23 -2.50 6.04
N GLY A 41 7.98 -2.95 6.26
CA GLY A 41 7.49 -4.18 5.67
C GLY A 41 7.38 -4.10 4.14
N ILE A 42 6.92 -2.97 3.58
CA ILE A 42 6.90 -2.78 2.11
C ILE A 42 8.32 -2.84 1.54
N SER A 43 9.27 -2.12 2.14
CA SER A 43 10.67 -2.14 1.67
C SER A 43 11.27 -3.54 1.77
N ASN A 44 11.16 -4.17 2.93
CA ASN A 44 11.76 -5.47 3.20
C ASN A 44 11.15 -6.58 2.33
N TYR A 45 9.82 -6.67 2.23
CA TYR A 45 9.18 -7.70 1.40
C TYR A 45 9.49 -7.51 -0.08
N PHE A 46 9.64 -6.27 -0.54
CA PHE A 46 10.06 -6.00 -1.91
C PHE A 46 11.52 -6.43 -2.16
N GLU A 47 12.46 -6.02 -1.31
CA GLU A 47 13.88 -6.39 -1.41
C GLU A 47 14.10 -7.91 -1.41
N ASN A 48 13.29 -8.63 -0.61
CA ASN A 48 13.34 -10.10 -0.51
C ASN A 48 12.44 -10.81 -1.54
N LYS A 49 11.80 -10.09 -2.47
CA LYS A 49 10.89 -10.64 -3.49
C LYS A 49 9.74 -11.48 -2.91
N GLN A 50 9.28 -11.11 -1.72
CA GLN A 50 8.19 -11.75 -0.98
C GLN A 50 6.85 -11.18 -1.43
N TRP A 51 6.44 -11.47 -2.67
CA TRP A 51 5.29 -10.83 -3.33
C TRP A 51 3.95 -11.06 -2.62
N THR A 52 3.77 -12.21 -1.97
CA THR A 52 2.56 -12.51 -1.17
C THR A 52 2.45 -11.56 0.02
N GLN A 53 3.53 -11.42 0.77
CA GLN A 53 3.62 -10.54 1.93
C GLN A 53 3.57 -9.07 1.51
N LEU A 54 4.22 -8.69 0.40
CA LEU A 54 4.15 -7.34 -0.16
C LEU A 54 2.71 -6.96 -0.53
N GLY A 55 1.97 -7.84 -1.21
CA GLY A 55 0.56 -7.62 -1.54
C GLY A 55 -0.32 -7.49 -0.28
N ALA A 56 -0.08 -8.32 0.74
CA ALA A 56 -0.84 -8.27 1.99
C ALA A 56 -0.60 -6.99 2.78
N ILE A 57 0.66 -6.56 2.95
CA ILE A 57 0.97 -5.34 3.71
C ILE A 57 0.52 -4.09 2.98
N THR A 58 0.64 -4.05 1.64
CA THR A 58 0.18 -2.92 0.82
C THR A 58 -1.34 -2.79 0.87
N HIS A 59 -2.09 -3.90 0.88
CA HIS A 59 -3.54 -3.89 1.08
C HIS A 59 -3.93 -3.28 2.43
N LYS A 60 -3.26 -3.68 3.52
CA LYS A 60 -3.49 -3.13 4.87
C LYS A 60 -3.17 -1.64 4.91
N ALA A 61 -1.99 -1.25 4.41
CA ALA A 61 -1.56 0.15 4.37
C ALA A 61 -2.50 1.02 3.54
N LYS A 62 -2.96 0.55 2.38
CA LYS A 62 -3.82 1.30 1.44
C LYS A 62 -5.02 1.92 2.15
N SER A 63 -5.77 1.12 2.89
CA SER A 63 -6.96 1.61 3.61
C SER A 63 -6.58 2.61 4.68
N SER A 64 -5.52 2.35 5.46
CA SER A 64 -5.06 3.28 6.50
C SER A 64 -4.66 4.65 5.93
N PHE A 65 -3.91 4.68 4.82
CA PHE A 65 -3.51 5.93 4.16
C PHE A 65 -4.73 6.69 3.59
N ARG A 66 -5.68 5.99 2.96
CA ARG A 66 -6.92 6.62 2.47
C ARG A 66 -7.76 7.21 3.60
N ILE A 67 -7.84 6.56 4.76
CA ILE A 67 -8.56 7.08 5.94
C ILE A 67 -7.95 8.41 6.41
N MET A 68 -6.62 8.53 6.36
CA MET A 68 -5.89 9.76 6.69
C MET A 68 -5.90 10.82 5.58
N GLY A 69 -6.71 10.62 4.53
CA GLY A 69 -6.85 11.57 3.44
C GLY A 69 -5.76 11.50 2.38
N MET A 70 -4.85 10.53 2.45
CA MET A 70 -3.71 10.39 1.55
C MET A 70 -4.08 9.59 0.29
N SER A 71 -5.05 10.08 -0.47
CA SER A 71 -5.64 9.33 -1.59
C SER A 71 -4.62 8.95 -2.66
N GLU A 72 -3.70 9.84 -3.02
CA GLU A 72 -2.64 9.55 -4.01
C GLU A 72 -1.69 8.43 -3.56
N LEU A 73 -1.34 8.40 -2.27
CA LEU A 73 -0.54 7.31 -1.70
C LEU A 73 -1.35 6.02 -1.62
N GLY A 74 -2.65 6.10 -1.34
CA GLY A 74 -3.57 4.98 -1.44
C GLY A 74 -3.64 4.37 -2.84
N ASP A 75 -3.72 5.21 -3.88
CA ASP A 75 -3.70 4.77 -5.28
C ASP A 75 -2.35 4.16 -5.66
N CYS A 76 -1.24 4.70 -5.15
CA CYS A 76 0.08 4.12 -5.32
C CYS A 76 0.14 2.70 -4.70
N LEU A 77 -0.30 2.56 -3.45
CA LEU A 77 -0.33 1.27 -2.75
C LEU A 77 -1.23 0.25 -3.45
N GLU A 78 -2.34 0.68 -4.04
CA GLU A 78 -3.21 -0.18 -4.83
C GLU A 78 -2.51 -0.73 -6.08
N LYS A 79 -1.72 0.09 -6.78
CA LYS A 79 -0.90 -0.38 -7.90
C LYS A 79 0.16 -1.37 -7.45
N ILE A 80 0.83 -1.11 -6.31
CA ILE A 80 1.83 -2.03 -5.75
C ILE A 80 1.17 -3.37 -5.38
N GLU A 81 -0.02 -3.35 -4.76
CA GLU A 81 -0.80 -4.56 -4.45
C GLU A 81 -1.11 -5.34 -5.73
N HIS A 82 -1.61 -4.67 -6.76
CA HIS A 82 -1.96 -5.28 -8.04
C HIS A 82 -0.73 -5.90 -8.74
N TYR A 83 0.40 -5.18 -8.80
CA TYR A 83 1.63 -5.69 -9.42
C TYR A 83 2.30 -6.79 -8.59
N SER A 84 2.09 -6.83 -7.28
CA SER A 84 2.51 -7.94 -6.43
C SER A 84 1.78 -9.24 -6.80
N LYS A 85 0.46 -9.17 -7.03
CA LYS A 85 -0.33 -10.31 -7.55
C LYS A 85 0.17 -10.76 -8.93
N GLY A 86 0.59 -9.81 -9.76
CA GLY A 86 1.19 -10.09 -11.06
C GLY A 86 2.48 -10.90 -10.98
N ASN A 87 3.40 -10.50 -10.09
CA ASN A 87 4.62 -11.26 -9.86
C ASN A 87 4.34 -12.67 -9.32
N GLN A 88 3.37 -12.83 -8.40
CA GLN A 88 2.94 -14.15 -7.94
C GLN A 88 2.46 -15.02 -9.10
N LYS A 89 1.63 -14.44 -10.00
CA LYS A 89 1.11 -15.15 -11.18
C LYS A 89 2.24 -15.65 -12.07
N VAL A 90 3.23 -14.80 -12.39
CA VAL A 90 4.39 -15.15 -13.22
C VAL A 90 5.20 -16.29 -12.59
N ILE A 91 5.44 -16.23 -11.28
CA ILE A 91 6.17 -17.29 -10.56
C ILE A 91 5.42 -18.61 -10.64
N LEU A 92 4.14 -18.63 -10.28
CA LEU A 92 3.32 -19.85 -10.28
C LEU A 92 3.16 -20.41 -11.70
N GLN A 93 2.99 -19.56 -12.71
CA GLN A 93 3.00 -19.97 -14.12
C GLN A 93 4.30 -20.67 -14.50
N ASN A 94 5.45 -20.16 -14.05
CA ASN A 94 6.73 -20.78 -14.34
C ASN A 94 6.88 -22.14 -13.64
N ILE A 95 6.39 -22.30 -12.41
CA ILE A 95 6.37 -23.61 -11.73
C ILE A 95 5.53 -24.61 -12.53
N ILE A 96 4.32 -24.21 -12.95
CA ILE A 96 3.43 -25.06 -13.76
C ILE A 96 4.08 -25.42 -15.11
N LYS A 97 4.66 -24.44 -15.82
CA LYS A 97 5.34 -24.66 -17.13
C LYS A 97 6.51 -25.62 -17.03
N ASN A 98 7.21 -25.65 -15.88
CA ASN A 98 8.30 -26.57 -15.62
C ASN A 98 7.83 -27.96 -15.13
N ASN A 99 6.54 -28.29 -15.29
CA ASN A 99 5.92 -29.55 -14.84
C ASN A 99 6.08 -29.84 -13.34
N HIS A 100 6.27 -28.80 -12.52
CA HIS A 100 6.26 -28.93 -11.07
C HIS A 100 4.84 -28.77 -10.53
N LYS A 101 4.49 -29.59 -9.53
CA LYS A 101 3.20 -29.48 -8.85
C LYS A 101 3.26 -28.34 -7.83
N LEU A 102 2.26 -27.45 -7.88
CA LEU A 102 2.04 -26.45 -6.82
C LEU A 102 1.64 -27.15 -5.51
N ASP A 103 2.15 -26.65 -4.39
CA ASP A 103 1.65 -27.07 -3.08
C ASP A 103 0.26 -26.48 -2.77
N ASP A 104 -0.31 -26.84 -1.63
CA ASP A 104 -1.68 -26.42 -1.25
C ASP A 104 -1.80 -24.91 -1.03
N GLU A 105 -0.72 -24.22 -0.68
CA GLU A 105 -0.71 -22.77 -0.47
C GLU A 105 -0.63 -22.04 -1.81
N ASP A 106 0.30 -22.45 -2.66
CA ASP A 106 0.47 -21.95 -4.02
C ASP A 106 -0.77 -22.20 -4.89
N LEU A 107 -1.45 -23.34 -4.70
CA LEU A 107 -2.72 -23.63 -5.38
C LEU A 107 -3.83 -22.64 -5.00
N LYS A 108 -3.92 -22.25 -3.73
CA LYS A 108 -4.90 -21.25 -3.27
C LYS A 108 -4.61 -19.90 -3.92
N VAL A 109 -3.33 -19.49 -3.90
CA VAL A 109 -2.90 -18.24 -4.53
C VAL A 109 -3.21 -18.27 -6.03
N TRP A 110 -2.82 -19.34 -6.73
CA TRP A 110 -3.07 -19.54 -8.16
C TRP A 110 -4.54 -19.40 -8.50
N ASN A 111 -5.43 -20.07 -7.74
CA ASN A 111 -6.86 -20.04 -8.00
C ASN A 111 -7.45 -18.63 -7.93
N ASN A 112 -6.87 -17.76 -7.10
CA ASN A 112 -7.32 -16.38 -6.94
C ASN A 112 -6.79 -15.44 -8.04
N ILE A 113 -5.63 -15.73 -8.64
CA ILE A 113 -4.94 -14.78 -9.54
C ILE A 113 -4.80 -15.24 -10.99
N GLN A 114 -5.14 -16.50 -11.30
CA GLN A 114 -4.91 -17.07 -12.64
C GLN A 114 -5.63 -16.31 -13.77
N TYR A 115 -6.77 -15.69 -13.45
CA TYR A 115 -7.59 -14.92 -14.40
C TYR A 115 -7.32 -13.42 -14.39
N GLU A 116 -6.42 -12.92 -13.52
CA GLU A 116 -6.07 -11.50 -13.47
C GLU A 116 -5.35 -11.08 -14.76
N ASP A 117 -5.77 -9.97 -15.37
CA ASP A 117 -5.14 -9.44 -16.57
C ASP A 117 -3.93 -8.57 -16.17
N ILE A 118 -2.75 -9.19 -16.18
CA ILE A 118 -1.50 -8.56 -15.75
C ILE A 118 -0.45 -8.83 -16.83
N ASN A 119 0.10 -7.75 -17.38
CA ASN A 119 1.18 -7.79 -18.36
C ASN A 119 2.54 -7.50 -17.69
N ASP A 120 3.61 -8.10 -18.20
CA ASP A 120 4.98 -8.02 -17.66
C ASP A 120 5.51 -6.57 -17.60
N ILE A 121 5.12 -5.73 -18.56
CA ILE A 121 5.47 -4.29 -18.60
C ILE A 121 5.00 -3.58 -17.33
N ASN A 122 3.85 -3.97 -16.78
CA ASN A 122 3.31 -3.34 -15.58
C ASN A 122 4.15 -3.65 -14.34
N LEU A 123 4.85 -4.81 -14.33
CA LEU A 123 5.65 -5.26 -13.19
C LEU A 123 6.95 -4.50 -13.05
N GLU A 124 7.48 -3.94 -14.15
CA GLU A 124 8.70 -3.14 -14.16
C GLU A 124 8.56 -1.84 -13.36
N TYR A 125 7.33 -1.36 -13.15
CA TYR A 125 7.05 -0.11 -12.42
C TYR A 125 7.00 -0.28 -10.90
N ILE A 126 6.98 -1.51 -10.36
CA ILE A 126 6.89 -1.70 -8.90
C ILE A 126 8.03 -1.01 -8.11
N PRO A 127 9.31 -0.99 -8.57
CA PRO A 127 10.38 -0.30 -7.85
C PRO A 127 10.18 1.22 -7.83
N GLU A 128 9.68 1.80 -8.93
CA GLU A 128 9.40 3.24 -9.02
C GLU A 128 8.24 3.65 -8.10
N LEU A 129 7.19 2.82 -8.05
CA LEU A 129 6.06 3.05 -7.14
C LEU A 129 6.48 2.97 -5.67
N ILE A 130 7.29 1.98 -5.31
CA ILE A 130 7.82 1.84 -3.94
C ILE A 130 8.73 3.02 -3.60
N HIS A 131 9.63 3.40 -4.50
CA HIS A 131 10.48 4.57 -4.30
C HIS A 131 9.67 5.85 -4.12
N TYR A 132 8.65 6.07 -4.96
CA TYR A 132 7.74 7.19 -4.84
C TYR A 132 7.02 7.17 -3.48
N PHE A 133 6.43 6.03 -3.10
CA PHE A 133 5.73 5.87 -1.84
C PHE A 133 6.64 6.20 -0.64
N LEU A 134 7.82 5.60 -0.55
CA LEU A 134 8.77 5.81 0.55
C LEU A 134 9.33 7.25 0.60
N THR A 135 9.32 7.96 -0.53
CA THR A 135 9.78 9.36 -0.60
C THR A 135 8.68 10.36 -0.24
N GLN A 136 7.43 10.07 -0.58
CA GLN A 136 6.31 10.98 -0.33
C GLN A 136 5.63 10.72 1.01
N SER A 137 5.59 9.48 1.49
CA SER A 137 4.91 9.15 2.74
C SER A 137 5.43 9.93 3.96
N PRO A 138 6.75 10.18 4.15
CA PRO A 138 7.20 10.99 5.29
C PRO A 138 6.74 12.45 5.22
N LYS A 139 6.57 13.00 4.00
CA LYS A 139 6.05 14.35 3.81
C LYS A 139 4.56 14.41 4.17
N ALA A 140 3.81 13.40 3.79
CA ALA A 140 2.40 13.27 4.15
C ALA A 140 2.21 13.13 5.68
N ILE A 141 3.07 12.36 6.36
CA ILE A 141 3.07 12.28 7.83
C ILE A 141 3.35 13.66 8.44
N THR A 142 4.36 14.37 7.95
CA THR A 142 4.70 15.71 8.44
C THR A 142 3.53 16.69 8.27
N GLU A 143 2.80 16.59 7.16
CA GLU A 143 1.59 17.39 6.91
C GLU A 143 0.45 17.01 7.87
N LEU A 144 0.25 15.70 8.10
CA LEU A 144 -0.77 15.18 9.01
C LEU A 144 -0.53 15.64 10.45
N GLU A 145 0.71 15.57 10.93
CA GLU A 145 1.11 16.06 12.25
C GLU A 145 0.92 17.57 12.42
N LYS A 146 1.14 18.36 11.36
CA LYS A 146 0.86 19.80 11.37
C LYS A 146 -0.63 20.06 11.48
N ALA A 147 -1.44 19.39 10.66
CA ALA A 147 -2.87 19.55 10.68
C ALA A 147 -3.46 19.14 12.04
N LEU A 148 -2.90 18.12 12.69
CA LEU A 148 -3.29 17.71 14.05
C LEU A 148 -3.08 18.82 15.10
N ARG A 149 -2.03 19.64 14.97
CA ARG A 149 -1.75 20.76 15.89
C ARG A 149 -2.70 21.94 15.70
N GLU A 150 -3.37 22.01 14.55
CA GLU A 150 -4.32 23.07 14.18
C GLU A 150 -5.78 22.69 14.47
N LEU A 151 -6.05 21.42 14.80
CA LEU A 151 -7.34 20.92 15.26
C LEU A 151 -7.63 21.38 16.68
#